data_AF-A0ABD5X7P7-F1
#
_entry.id   AF-A0ABD5X7P7-F1
#
_cell.length_a   1.000
_cell.length_b   1.000
_cell.length_c   1.000
_cell.angle_alpha   90.00
_cell.angle_beta   90.00
_cell.angle_gamma   90.00
#
_symmetry.space_group_name_H-M   'P 1'
#
loop_
_entity.id
_entity.type
_entity.pdbx_description
1 polymer ?
#
loop_
_entity_poly.entity_id
_entity_poly.type
_entity_poly.pdbx_seq_one_letter_code
_entity_poly.pdbx_strand_id
1 'polypeptide(L)'
;MGTAGGSDNSTAYCPDCGNSVVPEDSYCGECGRQLAASEASTEKRHQQFRARVSDHVANGWELQYDGGDEVALIDREYGSIPIHVLLVMFTGGLGNIFYGWYHYEHNATRKVLRAHSSDTAPSASGQSTTAVGEQADSTSQDGTMSGYIKGLLAVVIGVSIFTSMGTTPVGLTLTVACLTLAMLFLPPTRKRIENRHPPTTFGPTTSVDEQYVTGTDKPCSVCFDQVERGIRREYEQSYVVAGVPLYTIERGENWYCEDCRETSVNVTNTLDAELAEITKESTHNGDNTPEDAADQNDEESTLTEDT
;
A
#
# COMPACT_ATOMS: atom_id res chain seq x y z
N MET A 1 -8.40 59.11 -13.87
CA MET A 1 -8.22 59.88 -12.62
C MET A 1 -8.37 58.90 -11.47
N GLY A 2 -7.27 58.67 -10.74
CA GLY A 2 -7.20 57.65 -9.69
C GLY A 2 -7.87 58.11 -8.40
N THR A 3 -8.63 57.21 -7.77
CA THR A 3 -9.19 57.38 -6.44
C THR A 3 -8.13 57.03 -5.41
N ALA A 4 -7.60 58.05 -4.74
CA ALA A 4 -6.75 57.89 -3.56
C ALA A 4 -7.61 57.40 -2.39
N GLY A 5 -7.43 56.14 -1.99
CA GLY A 5 -7.91 55.63 -0.71
C GLY A 5 -6.94 56.10 0.38
N GLY A 6 -7.39 56.99 1.24
CA GLY A 6 -6.64 57.39 2.43
C GLY A 6 -6.55 56.23 3.40
N SER A 7 -5.35 55.70 3.59
CA SER A 7 -5.00 54.85 4.72
C SER A 7 -4.71 55.75 5.92
N ASP A 8 -5.63 55.81 6.89
CA ASP A 8 -5.37 56.36 8.21
C ASP A 8 -4.23 55.58 8.87
N ASN A 9 -3.01 56.08 8.73
CA ASN A 9 -1.80 55.49 9.31
C ASN A 9 -1.69 55.94 10.78
N SER A 10 -2.52 55.36 11.65
CA SER A 10 -2.38 55.54 13.09
C SER A 10 -1.06 54.88 13.53
N THR A 11 -0.03 55.70 13.70
CA THR A 11 1.30 55.25 14.12
C THR A 11 1.20 54.67 15.53
N ALA A 12 1.41 53.36 15.66
CA ALA A 12 1.43 52.69 16.96
C ALA A 12 2.82 52.84 17.60
N TYR A 13 2.88 52.87 18.93
CA TYR A 13 4.13 52.99 19.69
C TYR A 13 4.30 51.79 20.62
N CYS A 14 5.54 51.31 20.77
CA CYS A 14 5.86 50.25 21.72
C CYS A 14 5.60 50.73 23.16
N PRO A 15 4.81 50.01 23.97
CA PRO A 15 4.51 50.42 25.34
C PRO A 15 5.71 50.33 26.30
N ASP A 16 6.81 49.70 25.87
CA ASP A 16 8.00 49.45 26.70
C ASP A 16 9.11 50.47 26.43
N CYS A 17 9.46 50.67 25.14
CA CYS A 17 10.56 51.55 24.74
C CYS A 17 10.12 52.83 24.02
N GLY A 18 8.83 52.98 23.70
CA GLY A 18 8.28 54.16 23.04
C GLY A 18 8.60 54.32 21.55
N ASN A 19 9.32 53.38 20.93
CA ASN A 19 9.64 53.45 19.50
C ASN A 19 8.39 53.23 18.63
N SER A 20 8.35 53.84 17.44
CA SER A 20 7.26 53.58 16.49
C SER A 20 7.30 52.13 16.02
N VAL A 21 6.14 51.48 16.03
CA VAL A 21 6.00 50.10 15.56
C VAL A 21 4.97 50.05 14.44
N VAL A 22 5.20 49.17 13.48
CA VAL A 22 4.20 48.90 12.46
C VAL A 22 3.08 48.08 13.12
N PRO A 23 1.80 48.42 12.96
CA PRO A 23 0.70 47.72 13.64
C PRO A 23 0.62 46.21 13.34
N GLU A 24 1.15 45.77 12.20
CA GLU A 24 1.24 44.36 11.80
C GLU A 24 2.46 43.61 12.36
N ASP A 25 3.41 44.29 13.02
CA ASP A 25 4.59 43.62 13.59
C ASP A 25 4.21 42.75 14.80
N SER A 26 4.84 41.58 14.90
CA SER A 26 4.64 40.67 16.06
C SER A 26 5.46 41.08 17.28
N TYR A 27 6.58 41.77 17.04
CA TYR A 27 7.57 42.18 18.02
C TYR A 27 8.12 43.56 17.67
N CYS A 28 8.51 44.34 18.68
CA CYS A 28 9.24 45.58 18.46
C CYS A 28 10.66 45.26 17.96
N GLY A 29 11.03 45.74 16.77
CA GLY A 29 12.37 45.52 16.19
C GLY A 29 13.52 46.13 17.00
N GLU A 30 13.23 47.09 17.91
CA GLU A 30 14.25 47.76 18.72
C GLU A 30 14.50 47.05 20.06
N CYS A 31 13.44 46.74 20.81
CA CYS A 31 13.56 46.18 22.17
C CYS A 31 13.13 44.70 22.29
N GLY A 32 12.58 44.11 21.23
CA GLY A 32 12.13 42.71 21.21
C GLY A 32 10.81 42.43 21.93
N ARG A 33 10.16 43.45 22.53
CA ARG A 33 8.86 43.31 23.21
C ARG A 33 7.78 42.79 22.26
N GLN A 34 7.04 41.77 22.67
CA GLN A 34 5.87 41.27 21.94
C GLN A 34 4.72 42.29 22.00
N LEU A 35 4.06 42.54 20.87
CA LEU A 35 3.03 43.58 20.79
C LEU A 35 1.64 43.02 21.14
N ALA A 36 0.82 43.79 21.85
CA ALA A 36 -0.51 43.36 22.32
C ALA A 36 -1.46 42.93 21.18
N ALA A 37 -1.31 43.53 19.98
CA ALA A 37 -2.05 43.11 18.79
C ALA A 37 -1.72 41.67 18.37
N SER A 38 -0.45 41.26 18.50
CA SER A 38 0.01 39.89 18.26
C SER A 38 -0.54 38.91 19.30
N GLU A 39 -0.53 39.29 20.59
CA GLU A 39 -1.12 38.49 21.67
C GLU A 39 -2.63 38.30 21.47
N ALA A 40 -3.38 39.36 21.19
CA ALA A 40 -4.81 39.29 20.91
C ALA A 40 -5.13 38.44 19.67
N SER A 41 -4.30 38.52 18.62
CA SER A 41 -4.43 37.66 17.43
C SER A 41 -4.19 36.18 17.75
N THR A 42 -3.27 35.89 18.67
CA THR A 42 -2.91 34.53 19.09
C THR A 42 -4.00 33.91 19.96
N GLU A 43 -4.54 34.67 20.92
CA GLU A 43 -5.68 34.26 21.72
C GLU A 43 -6.92 33.97 20.85
N LYS A 44 -7.21 34.84 19.88
CA LYS A 44 -8.31 34.62 18.93
C LYS A 44 -8.11 33.36 18.08
N ARG A 45 -6.89 33.09 17.61
CA ARG A 45 -6.55 31.85 16.87
C ARG A 45 -6.71 30.61 17.75
N HIS A 46 -6.27 30.68 19.01
CA HIS A 46 -6.42 29.58 19.97
C HIS A 46 -7.91 29.29 20.27
N GLN A 47 -8.74 30.31 20.40
CA GLN A 47 -10.19 30.15 20.57
C GLN A 47 -10.86 29.52 19.35
N GLN A 48 -10.48 29.94 18.14
CA GLN A 48 -10.97 29.32 16.90
C GLN A 48 -10.52 27.85 16.76
N PHE A 49 -9.28 27.54 17.16
CA PHE A 49 -8.79 26.16 17.19
C PHE A 49 -9.63 25.30 18.14
N ARG A 50 -9.84 25.75 19.38
CA ARG A 50 -10.69 25.04 20.36
C ARG A 50 -12.12 24.84 19.85
N ALA A 51 -12.69 25.84 19.18
CA ALA A 51 -14.02 25.72 18.57
C ALA A 51 -14.08 24.62 17.51
N ARG A 52 -13.08 24.54 16.62
CA ARG A 52 -12.99 23.47 15.59
C ARG A 52 -12.83 22.08 16.20
N VAL A 53 -11.97 21.95 17.21
CA VAL A 53 -11.80 20.68 17.94
C VAL A 53 -13.13 20.28 18.59
N SER A 54 -13.81 21.20 19.27
CA SER A 54 -15.10 20.92 19.91
C SER A 54 -16.19 20.53 18.91
N ASP A 55 -16.20 21.12 17.72
CA ASP A 55 -17.13 20.76 16.65
C ASP A 55 -16.90 19.32 16.16
N HIS A 56 -15.65 18.91 15.92
CA HIS A 56 -15.37 17.53 15.50
C HIS A 56 -15.71 16.52 16.60
N VAL A 57 -15.42 16.83 17.87
CA VAL A 57 -15.80 15.98 19.01
C VAL A 57 -17.32 15.86 19.13
N ALA A 58 -18.06 16.96 18.93
CA ALA A 58 -19.52 16.94 18.93
C ALA A 58 -20.10 16.09 17.78
N ASN A 59 -19.39 15.99 16.65
CA ASN A 59 -19.73 15.12 15.52
C ASN A 59 -19.28 13.66 15.70
N GLY A 60 -18.80 13.27 16.88
CA GLY A 60 -18.47 11.88 17.20
C GLY A 60 -17.01 11.49 17.02
N TRP A 61 -16.11 12.44 16.72
CA TRP A 61 -14.69 12.18 16.63
C TRP A 61 -14.05 12.03 18.03
N GLU A 62 -13.17 11.06 18.20
CA GLU A 62 -12.48 10.78 19.45
C GLU A 62 -11.09 11.45 19.48
N LEU A 63 -10.69 12.05 20.61
CA LEU A 63 -9.33 12.56 20.80
C LEU A 63 -8.36 11.41 21.07
N GLN A 64 -7.35 11.25 20.22
CA GLN A 64 -6.29 10.28 20.44
C GLN A 64 -5.06 10.90 21.12
N TYR A 65 -4.69 12.12 20.73
CA TYR A 65 -3.52 12.83 21.24
C TYR A 65 -3.81 14.33 21.31
N ASP A 66 -3.47 14.93 22.45
CA ASP A 66 -3.56 16.36 22.69
C ASP A 66 -2.16 16.92 22.99
N GLY A 67 -1.61 17.63 22.01
CA GLY A 67 -0.32 18.31 22.09
C GLY A 67 -0.41 19.81 22.37
N GLY A 68 -1.59 20.32 22.75
CA GLY A 68 -1.84 21.76 22.95
C GLY A 68 -2.05 22.53 21.65
N ASP A 69 -1.02 22.60 20.80
CA ASP A 69 -1.06 23.31 19.49
C ASP A 69 -1.40 22.39 18.31
N GLU A 70 -1.45 21.08 18.55
CA GLU A 70 -1.92 20.06 17.61
C GLU A 70 -2.78 19.00 18.32
N VAL A 71 -3.84 18.57 17.67
CA VAL A 71 -4.74 17.52 18.17
C VAL A 71 -4.95 16.48 17.09
N ALA A 72 -4.73 15.21 17.41
CA ALA A 72 -5.05 14.09 16.54
C ALA A 72 -6.42 13.54 16.91
N LEU A 73 -7.36 13.61 15.96
CA LEU A 73 -8.68 13.06 16.07
C LEU A 73 -8.79 11.79 15.22
N ILE A 74 -9.60 10.85 15.71
CA ILE A 74 -9.91 9.60 15.01
C ILE A 74 -11.41 9.45 14.93
N ASP A 75 -11.89 9.14 13.72
CA ASP A 75 -13.29 8.77 13.49
C ASP A 75 -13.39 7.26 13.28
N ARG A 76 -14.29 6.62 14.03
CA ARG A 76 -14.49 5.18 14.02
C ARG A 76 -15.95 4.89 13.68
N GLU A 77 -16.20 4.73 12.39
CA GLU A 77 -17.51 4.32 11.90
C GLU A 77 -17.70 2.80 12.00
N TYR A 78 -18.91 2.36 12.30
CA TYR A 78 -19.24 0.93 12.40
C TYR A 78 -19.52 0.28 11.03
N GLY A 79 -19.54 1.09 9.95
CA GLY A 79 -19.86 0.67 8.60
C GLY A 79 -21.27 1.07 8.18
N SER A 80 -21.67 0.70 6.96
CA SER A 80 -22.94 1.18 6.38
C SER A 80 -24.15 0.41 6.93
N ILE A 81 -25.20 1.15 7.31
CA ILE A 81 -26.45 0.60 7.86
C ILE A 81 -27.12 -0.46 6.95
N PRO A 82 -27.19 -0.29 5.62
CA PRO A 82 -27.79 -1.31 4.75
C PRO A 82 -27.04 -2.64 4.79
N ILE A 83 -25.70 -2.61 4.90
CA ILE A 83 -24.88 -3.82 5.01
C ILE A 83 -25.15 -4.52 6.34
N HIS A 84 -25.29 -3.78 7.44
CA HIS A 84 -25.67 -4.35 8.74
C HIS A 84 -27.02 -5.09 8.67
N VAL A 85 -28.04 -4.48 8.06
CA VAL A 85 -29.37 -5.09 7.88
C VAL A 85 -29.29 -6.37 7.06
N LEU A 86 -28.54 -6.34 5.96
CA LEU A 86 -28.31 -7.52 5.12
C LEU A 86 -27.60 -8.62 5.93
N LEU A 87 -26.55 -8.28 6.66
CA LEU A 87 -25.83 -9.24 7.50
C LEU A 87 -26.72 -9.84 8.59
N VAL A 88 -27.63 -9.06 9.20
CA VAL A 88 -28.61 -9.65 10.16
C VAL A 88 -29.48 -10.67 9.45
N MET A 89 -30.02 -10.33 8.28
CA MET A 89 -30.92 -11.19 7.52
C MET A 89 -30.26 -12.50 7.08
N PHE A 90 -28.99 -12.47 6.64
CA PHE A 90 -28.31 -13.64 6.06
C PHE A 90 -27.42 -14.42 7.02
N THR A 91 -26.96 -13.81 8.13
CA THR A 91 -26.02 -14.45 9.06
C THR A 91 -26.54 -14.58 10.48
N GLY A 92 -27.79 -14.17 10.74
CA GLY A 92 -28.38 -14.20 12.08
C GLY A 92 -27.67 -13.28 13.09
N GLY A 93 -26.89 -12.30 12.60
CA GLY A 93 -26.18 -11.32 13.43
C GLY A 93 -24.69 -11.56 13.62
N LEU A 94 -24.16 -12.77 13.36
CA LEU A 94 -22.71 -13.04 13.49
C LEU A 94 -21.87 -12.19 12.52
N GLY A 95 -22.37 -11.99 11.30
CA GLY A 95 -21.72 -11.14 10.31
C GLY A 95 -21.61 -9.68 10.74
N ASN A 96 -22.56 -9.18 11.55
CA ASN A 96 -22.49 -7.81 12.08
C ASN A 96 -21.33 -7.62 13.06
N ILE A 97 -21.04 -8.64 13.88
CA ILE A 97 -19.92 -8.59 14.83
C ILE A 97 -18.61 -8.49 14.06
N PHE A 98 -18.41 -9.38 13.07
CA PHE A 98 -17.19 -9.36 12.26
C PHE A 98 -17.07 -8.12 11.38
N TYR A 99 -18.16 -7.67 10.76
CA TYR A 99 -18.15 -6.49 9.89
C TYR A 99 -17.91 -5.21 10.69
N GLY A 100 -18.60 -5.05 11.83
CA GLY A 100 -18.38 -3.92 12.71
C GLY A 100 -16.94 -3.88 13.24
N TRP A 101 -16.40 -5.03 13.68
CA TRP A 101 -15.01 -5.12 14.12
C TRP A 101 -14.02 -4.78 13.00
N TYR A 102 -14.20 -5.37 11.82
CA TYR A 102 -13.36 -5.12 10.66
C TYR A 102 -13.35 -3.63 10.27
N HIS A 103 -14.53 -3.01 10.17
CA HIS A 103 -14.66 -1.60 9.80
C HIS A 103 -14.07 -0.68 10.87
N TYR A 104 -14.30 -1.00 12.15
CA TYR A 104 -13.78 -0.25 13.28
C TYR A 104 -12.24 -0.27 13.35
N GLU A 105 -11.62 -1.41 13.03
CA GLU A 105 -10.16 -1.56 13.08
C GLU A 105 -9.47 -1.02 11.82
N HIS A 106 -10.01 -1.30 10.63
CA HIS A 106 -9.29 -1.06 9.36
C HIS A 106 -9.67 0.25 8.65
N ASN A 107 -10.84 0.84 8.95
CA ASN A 107 -11.33 2.06 8.27
C ASN A 107 -11.35 3.29 9.16
N ALA A 108 -10.53 3.33 10.21
CA ALA A 108 -10.46 4.50 11.08
C ALA A 108 -9.80 5.68 10.35
N THR A 109 -10.56 6.75 10.11
CA THR A 109 -10.03 7.96 9.48
C THR A 109 -9.33 8.79 10.54
N ARG A 110 -8.02 9.03 10.36
CA ARG A 110 -7.22 9.87 11.25
C ARG A 110 -7.08 11.27 10.66
N LYS A 111 -7.42 12.29 11.43
CA LYS A 111 -7.26 13.71 11.06
C LYS A 111 -6.46 14.44 12.13
N VAL A 112 -5.42 15.17 11.73
CA VAL A 112 -4.62 16.00 12.64
C VAL A 112 -5.00 17.46 12.41
N LEU A 113 -5.50 18.14 13.44
CA LEU A 113 -5.78 19.57 13.42
C LEU A 113 -4.62 20.33 14.07
N ARG A 114 -4.14 21.40 13.42
CA ARG A 114 -3.09 22.28 13.96
C ARG A 114 -3.62 23.69 14.18
N ALA A 115 -3.09 24.38 15.18
CA ALA A 115 -3.47 25.76 15.50
C ALA A 115 -3.06 26.78 14.41
N HIS A 116 -2.10 26.43 13.54
CA HIS A 116 -1.50 27.37 12.59
C HIS A 116 -1.69 27.01 11.10
N SER A 117 -2.33 25.88 10.76
CA SER A 117 -2.66 25.57 9.37
C SER A 117 -4.05 26.11 9.01
N SER A 118 -4.12 26.93 7.96
CA SER A 118 -5.30 26.96 7.09
C SER A 118 -5.27 25.65 6.32
N ASP A 119 -6.28 24.81 6.52
CA ASP A 119 -6.38 23.53 5.81
C ASP A 119 -6.55 23.81 4.31
N THR A 120 -5.44 23.93 3.57
CA THR A 120 -5.46 23.77 2.11
C THR A 120 -5.71 22.29 1.88
N ALA A 121 -6.98 21.94 1.76
CA ALA A 121 -7.37 20.60 1.33
C ALA A 121 -6.62 20.29 0.02
N PRO A 122 -5.95 19.12 -0.11
CA PRO A 122 -5.70 18.61 -1.45
C PRO A 122 -7.08 18.50 -2.12
N SER A 123 -7.24 19.11 -3.29
CA SER A 123 -8.46 19.08 -4.09
C SER A 123 -8.94 17.64 -4.30
N ALA A 124 -9.78 17.16 -3.40
CA ALA A 124 -10.68 16.05 -3.66
C ALA A 124 -11.85 16.66 -4.45
N SER A 125 -11.73 16.64 -5.77
CA SER A 125 -12.87 16.77 -6.67
C SER A 125 -13.84 15.60 -6.41
N GLY A 126 -14.69 15.76 -5.41
CA GLY A 126 -15.79 14.86 -5.07
C GLY A 126 -17.08 15.68 -5.05
N GLN A 127 -17.59 15.98 -6.24
CA GLN A 127 -18.83 16.71 -6.43
C GLN A 127 -20.01 15.86 -5.93
N SER A 128 -20.56 16.24 -4.78
CA SER A 128 -21.89 15.81 -4.36
C SER A 128 -22.91 16.68 -5.08
N THR A 129 -23.70 16.08 -5.97
CA THR A 129 -25.00 16.64 -6.36
C THR A 129 -26.09 15.59 -6.16
N THR A 130 -27.23 16.14 -5.79
CA THR A 130 -28.35 15.55 -5.08
C THR A 130 -29.28 14.75 -6.00
N ALA A 131 -29.97 13.80 -5.40
CA ALA A 131 -30.90 12.82 -5.97
C ALA A 131 -31.87 13.30 -7.07
N VAL A 132 -32.00 12.50 -8.13
CA VAL A 132 -33.26 12.16 -8.83
C VAL A 132 -33.12 10.75 -9.46
N GLY A 133 -34.06 9.87 -9.16
CA GLY A 133 -34.62 8.81 -10.03
C GLY A 133 -33.71 7.84 -10.80
N GLU A 134 -33.89 6.54 -10.49
CA GLU A 134 -34.16 5.50 -11.49
C GLU A 134 -33.14 5.28 -12.62
N GLN A 135 -32.24 4.30 -12.42
CA GLN A 135 -32.11 3.08 -13.24
C GLN A 135 -30.81 2.37 -12.87
N ALA A 136 -30.93 1.06 -12.67
CA ALA A 136 -29.79 0.16 -12.56
C ALA A 136 -29.02 0.18 -13.89
N ASP A 137 -27.90 0.89 -13.92
CA ASP A 137 -26.89 0.71 -14.96
C ASP A 137 -25.57 0.30 -14.30
N SER A 138 -25.27 -0.97 -14.48
CA SER A 138 -24.10 -1.67 -13.99
C SER A 138 -22.92 -1.43 -14.93
N THR A 139 -22.29 -0.27 -14.89
CA THR A 139 -21.06 -0.04 -15.66
C THR A 139 -20.06 0.85 -14.92
N SER A 140 -18.89 0.25 -14.64
CA SER A 140 -17.60 0.91 -14.35
C SER A 140 -17.37 1.63 -13.02
N GLN A 141 -16.95 0.87 -11.99
CA GLN A 141 -15.98 1.33 -10.99
C GLN A 141 -14.96 0.22 -10.72
N ASP A 142 -13.83 0.31 -11.44
CA ASP A 142 -12.64 -0.50 -11.27
C ASP A 142 -11.82 0.07 -10.10
N GLY A 143 -12.04 -0.52 -8.91
CA GLY A 143 -11.21 -0.35 -7.73
C GLY A 143 -11.07 -1.71 -7.06
N THR A 144 -9.93 -1.99 -6.43
CA THR A 144 -9.60 -3.24 -5.72
C THR A 144 -10.69 -3.73 -4.76
N MET A 145 -11.51 -2.82 -4.22
CA MET A 145 -12.69 -3.11 -3.40
C MET A 145 -13.80 -3.86 -4.14
N SER A 146 -13.95 -3.62 -5.45
CA SER A 146 -14.89 -4.29 -6.36
C SER A 146 -14.61 -5.80 -6.49
N GLY A 147 -13.35 -6.21 -6.43
CA GLY A 147 -12.94 -7.61 -6.55
C GLY A 147 -13.37 -8.48 -5.36
N TYR A 148 -13.19 -7.96 -4.14
CA TYR A 148 -13.60 -8.67 -2.92
C TYR A 148 -15.11 -8.86 -2.83
N ILE A 149 -15.88 -7.83 -3.18
CA ILE A 149 -17.36 -7.88 -3.17
C ILE A 149 -17.85 -8.91 -4.20
N LYS A 150 -17.33 -8.88 -5.43
CA LYS A 150 -17.68 -9.84 -6.49
C LYS A 150 -17.30 -11.27 -6.09
N GLY A 151 -16.12 -11.45 -5.50
CA GLY A 151 -15.63 -12.73 -4.99
C GLY A 151 -16.50 -13.32 -3.88
N LEU A 152 -16.83 -12.51 -2.87
CA LEU A 152 -17.65 -12.93 -1.73
C LEU A 152 -19.08 -13.25 -2.16
N LEU A 153 -19.66 -12.45 -3.06
CA LEU A 153 -20.98 -12.72 -3.64
C LEU A 153 -21.00 -14.08 -4.35
N ALA A 154 -19.98 -14.40 -5.14
CA ALA A 154 -19.89 -15.69 -5.84
C ALA A 154 -19.79 -16.88 -4.88
N VAL A 155 -19.07 -16.75 -3.75
CA VAL A 155 -19.04 -17.79 -2.70
C VAL A 155 -20.42 -17.97 -2.07
N VAL A 156 -21.09 -16.89 -1.69
CA VAL A 156 -22.44 -16.94 -1.09
C VAL A 156 -23.43 -17.60 -2.03
N ILE A 157 -23.38 -17.27 -3.33
CA ILE A 157 -24.21 -17.90 -4.36
C ILE A 157 -23.90 -19.40 -4.44
N GLY A 158 -22.63 -19.80 -4.49
CA GLY A 158 -22.23 -21.21 -4.52
C GLY A 158 -22.73 -22.00 -3.31
N VAL A 159 -22.61 -21.46 -2.10
CA VAL A 159 -23.11 -22.09 -0.87
C VAL A 159 -24.64 -22.16 -0.85
N SER A 160 -25.32 -21.12 -1.35
CA SER A 160 -26.79 -21.11 -1.46
C SER A 160 -27.31 -22.17 -2.43
N ILE A 161 -26.62 -22.36 -3.56
CA ILE A 161 -26.93 -23.42 -4.53
C ILE A 161 -26.72 -24.79 -3.89
N PHE A 162 -25.59 -25.01 -3.20
CA PHE A 162 -25.29 -26.29 -2.56
C PHE A 162 -26.31 -26.66 -1.47
N THR A 163 -26.71 -25.69 -0.65
CA THR A 163 -27.74 -25.90 0.39
C THR A 163 -29.13 -26.13 -0.20
N SER A 164 -29.46 -25.52 -1.34
CA SER A 164 -30.79 -25.65 -1.97
C SER A 164 -30.93 -26.90 -2.84
N MET A 165 -29.91 -27.21 -3.64
CA MET A 165 -29.94 -28.29 -4.64
C MET A 165 -29.20 -29.57 -4.21
N GLY A 166 -28.50 -29.52 -3.07
CA GLY A 166 -27.75 -30.64 -2.51
C GLY A 166 -26.66 -31.16 -3.45
N THR A 167 -26.46 -32.48 -3.45
CA THR A 167 -25.43 -33.18 -4.25
C THR A 167 -25.91 -33.62 -5.63
N THR A 168 -26.99 -33.03 -6.13
CA THR A 168 -27.44 -33.31 -7.51
C THR A 168 -26.34 -32.95 -8.51
N PRO A 169 -26.21 -33.65 -9.65
CA PRO A 169 -25.17 -33.35 -10.64
C PRO A 169 -25.19 -31.89 -11.09
N VAL A 170 -26.39 -31.34 -11.29
CA VAL A 170 -26.60 -29.93 -11.64
C VAL A 170 -26.15 -29.00 -10.52
N GLY A 171 -26.56 -29.27 -9.27
CA GLY A 171 -26.17 -28.48 -8.10
C GLY A 171 -24.65 -28.46 -7.90
N LEU A 172 -23.98 -29.60 -8.05
CA LEU A 172 -22.52 -29.70 -7.96
C LEU A 172 -21.82 -28.91 -9.08
N THR A 173 -22.25 -29.04 -10.34
CA THR A 173 -21.64 -28.28 -11.45
C THR A 173 -21.74 -26.78 -11.24
N LEU A 174 -22.90 -26.29 -10.79
CA LEU A 174 -23.16 -24.88 -10.58
C LEU A 174 -22.39 -24.35 -9.36
N THR A 175 -22.34 -25.13 -8.28
CA THR A 175 -21.55 -24.81 -7.08
C THR A 175 -20.05 -24.70 -7.42
N VAL A 176 -19.50 -25.68 -8.14
CA VAL A 176 -18.09 -25.65 -8.56
C VAL A 176 -17.83 -24.47 -9.49
N ALA A 177 -18.71 -24.19 -10.44
CA ALA A 177 -18.59 -23.02 -11.32
C ALA A 177 -18.60 -21.69 -10.54
N CYS A 178 -19.44 -21.54 -9.52
CA CYS A 178 -19.45 -20.37 -8.67
C CYS A 178 -18.18 -20.25 -7.81
N LEU A 179 -17.67 -21.36 -7.29
CA LEU A 179 -16.43 -21.38 -6.50
C LEU A 179 -15.19 -21.08 -7.36
N THR A 180 -15.11 -21.59 -8.58
CA THR A 180 -14.03 -21.24 -9.52
C THR A 180 -14.11 -19.77 -9.93
N LEU A 181 -15.31 -19.25 -10.18
CA LEU A 181 -15.54 -17.83 -10.45
C LEU A 181 -15.14 -16.95 -9.26
N ALA A 182 -15.48 -17.34 -8.03
CA ALA A 182 -15.04 -16.65 -6.82
C ALA A 182 -13.50 -16.62 -6.75
N MET A 183 -12.85 -17.75 -7.01
CA MET A 183 -11.39 -17.86 -7.03
C MET A 183 -10.74 -16.97 -8.10
N LEU A 184 -11.44 -16.63 -9.18
CA LEU A 184 -10.95 -15.70 -10.21
C LEU A 184 -11.19 -14.22 -9.89
N PHE A 185 -12.20 -13.91 -9.09
CA PHE A 185 -12.51 -12.53 -8.69
C PHE A 185 -11.79 -12.09 -7.41
N LEU A 186 -11.36 -13.04 -6.56
CA LEU A 186 -10.55 -12.70 -5.38
C LEU A 186 -9.19 -12.11 -5.83
N PRO A 187 -8.85 -10.88 -5.41
CA PRO A 187 -7.56 -10.26 -5.71
C PRO A 187 -6.30 -11.06 -5.31
N PRO A 188 -6.25 -11.76 -4.16
CA PRO A 188 -5.03 -12.49 -3.77
C PRO A 188 -4.71 -13.65 -4.72
N THR A 189 -5.71 -14.29 -5.31
CA THR A 189 -5.51 -15.38 -6.28
C THR A 189 -5.12 -14.84 -7.65
N ARG A 190 -5.63 -13.67 -8.06
CA ARG A 190 -5.19 -12.99 -9.30
C ARG A 190 -3.71 -12.62 -9.25
N LYS A 191 -3.26 -11.95 -8.17
CA LYS A 191 -1.83 -11.65 -7.97
C LYS A 191 -0.98 -12.93 -7.98
N ARG A 192 -1.50 -14.04 -7.43
CA ARG A 192 -0.82 -15.34 -7.43
C ARG A 192 -0.82 -16.04 -8.80
N ILE A 193 -1.73 -15.69 -9.71
CA ILE A 193 -1.76 -16.19 -11.10
C ILE A 193 -0.80 -15.40 -11.97
N GLU A 194 -0.79 -14.08 -11.80
CA GLU A 194 0.12 -13.17 -12.51
C GLU A 194 1.58 -13.46 -12.14
N ASN A 195 1.86 -13.83 -10.89
CA ASN A 195 3.19 -14.19 -10.40
C ASN A 195 3.51 -15.70 -10.48
N ARG A 196 2.89 -16.47 -11.39
CA ARG A 196 3.19 -17.91 -11.52
C ARG A 196 4.55 -18.11 -12.17
N HIS A 197 5.38 -18.90 -11.50
CA HIS A 197 6.60 -19.42 -12.08
C HIS A 197 6.30 -20.65 -12.95
N PRO A 198 7.22 -21.06 -13.84
CA PRO A 198 7.09 -22.31 -14.55
C PRO A 198 6.74 -23.48 -13.61
N PRO A 199 5.94 -24.46 -14.05
CA PRO A 199 5.50 -25.57 -13.19
C PRO A 199 6.66 -26.46 -12.73
N THR A 200 7.85 -26.30 -13.31
CA THR A 200 9.10 -26.96 -12.93
C THR A 200 9.86 -26.25 -11.79
N THR A 201 9.38 -25.08 -11.33
CA THR A 201 10.03 -24.32 -10.25
C THR A 201 9.64 -24.87 -8.87
N PHE A 202 10.64 -25.29 -8.10
CA PHE A 202 10.51 -25.76 -6.73
C PHE A 202 11.59 -25.13 -5.84
N GLY A 203 11.22 -24.76 -4.62
CA GLY A 203 12.12 -24.20 -3.61
C GLY A 203 12.08 -22.67 -3.52
N PRO A 204 13.03 -22.07 -2.78
CA PRO A 204 13.14 -20.62 -2.62
C PRO A 204 13.38 -19.95 -3.98
N THR A 205 12.48 -19.05 -4.37
CA THR A 205 12.53 -18.32 -5.64
C THR A 205 12.39 -16.84 -5.36
N THR A 206 13.24 -16.03 -5.98
CA THR A 206 13.20 -14.58 -5.88
C THR A 206 12.50 -13.98 -7.10
N SER A 207 11.56 -13.08 -6.85
CA SER A 207 10.93 -12.23 -7.85
C SER A 207 11.36 -10.78 -7.59
N VAL A 208 11.59 -10.02 -8.66
CA VAL A 208 11.94 -8.60 -8.60
C VAL A 208 10.98 -7.83 -9.49
N ASP A 209 10.29 -6.86 -8.91
CA ASP A 209 9.45 -5.90 -9.64
C ASP A 209 10.19 -4.56 -9.74
N GLU A 210 10.26 -4.01 -10.94
CA GLU A 210 10.96 -2.75 -11.22
C GLU A 210 9.95 -1.66 -11.63
N GLN A 211 9.96 -0.55 -10.90
CA GLN A 211 9.07 0.58 -11.18
C GLN A 211 9.87 1.86 -11.30
N TYR A 212 9.59 2.64 -12.36
CA TYR A 212 10.17 3.97 -12.54
C TYR A 212 9.53 4.97 -11.58
N VAL A 213 10.38 5.73 -10.88
CA VAL A 213 9.96 6.69 -9.85
C VAL A 213 10.64 8.04 -10.06
N THR A 214 9.94 9.12 -9.72
CA THR A 214 10.44 10.49 -9.78
C THR A 214 10.08 11.24 -8.49
N GLY A 215 10.95 12.15 -8.05
CA GLY A 215 10.75 13.03 -6.89
C GLY A 215 10.54 12.29 -5.57
N THR A 216 11.43 11.36 -5.20
CA THR A 216 11.34 10.64 -3.93
C THR A 216 12.35 11.17 -2.89
N ASP A 217 12.00 11.05 -1.61
CA ASP A 217 12.87 11.39 -0.48
C ASP A 217 13.77 10.20 -0.06
N LYS A 218 13.73 9.09 -0.81
CA LYS A 218 14.50 7.88 -0.52
C LYS A 218 15.93 7.99 -1.08
N PRO A 219 16.96 7.63 -0.29
CA PRO A 219 18.34 7.63 -0.77
C PRO A 219 18.61 6.43 -1.70
N CYS A 220 19.54 6.61 -2.63
CA CYS A 220 20.04 5.56 -3.50
C CYS A 220 20.80 4.51 -2.67
N SER A 221 20.56 3.23 -2.95
CA SER A 221 21.16 2.11 -2.22
C SER A 221 22.66 1.93 -2.51
N VAL A 222 23.18 2.60 -3.53
CA VAL A 222 24.58 2.50 -3.99
C VAL A 222 25.38 3.73 -3.60
N CYS A 223 24.95 4.94 -4.02
CA CYS A 223 25.67 6.18 -3.74
C CYS A 223 25.15 6.96 -2.52
N PHE A 224 24.01 6.55 -1.94
CA PHE A 224 23.34 7.24 -0.83
C PHE A 224 22.82 8.66 -1.12
N ASP A 225 22.90 9.13 -2.37
CA ASP A 225 22.30 10.40 -2.79
C ASP A 225 20.78 10.31 -2.95
N GLN A 226 20.08 11.44 -2.87
CA GLN A 226 18.63 11.50 -3.05
C GLN A 226 18.24 11.11 -4.49
N VAL A 227 17.20 10.27 -4.61
CA VAL A 227 16.71 9.81 -5.92
C VAL A 227 15.67 10.78 -6.48
N GLU A 228 16.09 11.71 -7.33
CA GLU A 228 15.15 12.60 -8.05
C GLU A 228 14.48 11.89 -9.24
N ARG A 229 15.22 11.05 -9.97
CA ARG A 229 14.72 10.16 -11.03
C ARG A 229 15.47 8.84 -10.94
N GLY A 230 14.75 7.73 -10.94
CA GLY A 230 15.35 6.43 -10.69
C GLY A 230 14.40 5.26 -10.82
N ILE A 231 14.80 4.12 -10.27
CA ILE A 231 13.98 2.91 -10.19
C ILE A 231 13.84 2.44 -8.75
N ARG A 232 12.64 1.93 -8.43
CA ARG A 232 12.34 1.17 -7.23
C ARG A 232 12.35 -0.31 -7.61
N ARG A 233 13.21 -1.10 -6.97
CA ARG A 233 13.22 -2.56 -7.08
C ARG A 233 12.60 -3.15 -5.83
N GLU A 234 11.42 -3.76 -5.95
CA GLU A 234 10.81 -4.52 -4.87
C GLU A 234 11.18 -5.99 -5.05
N TYR A 235 11.91 -6.57 -4.09
CA TYR A 235 12.30 -7.96 -4.12
C TYR A 235 11.43 -8.77 -3.16
N GLU A 236 10.95 -9.92 -3.65
CA GLU A 236 10.17 -10.87 -2.87
C GLU A 236 10.76 -12.26 -3.04
N GLN A 237 11.21 -12.86 -1.93
CA GLN A 237 11.61 -14.25 -1.90
C GLN A 237 10.44 -15.08 -1.39
N SER A 238 10.03 -16.09 -2.16
CA SER A 238 8.93 -16.98 -1.80
C SER A 238 9.31 -18.44 -1.92
N TYR A 239 8.70 -19.31 -1.11
CA TYR A 239 8.86 -20.76 -1.26
C TYR A 239 7.85 -21.27 -2.29
N VAL A 240 8.34 -21.71 -3.44
CA VAL A 240 7.52 -22.12 -4.59
C VAL A 240 7.42 -23.64 -4.67
N VAL A 241 6.23 -24.16 -4.94
CA VAL A 241 6.00 -25.58 -5.23
C VAL A 241 5.19 -25.69 -6.51
N ALA A 242 5.73 -26.40 -7.51
CA ALA A 242 5.12 -26.57 -8.82
C ALA A 242 4.70 -25.23 -9.46
N GLY A 243 5.55 -24.21 -9.35
CA GLY A 243 5.29 -22.87 -9.88
C GLY A 243 4.33 -21.99 -9.06
N VAL A 244 3.79 -22.49 -7.95
CA VAL A 244 2.87 -21.75 -7.06
C VAL A 244 3.62 -21.26 -5.81
N PRO A 245 3.73 -19.93 -5.59
CA PRO A 245 4.36 -19.39 -4.39
C PRO A 245 3.48 -19.63 -3.17
N LEU A 246 3.92 -20.45 -2.22
CA LEU A 246 3.12 -20.85 -1.05
C LEU A 246 3.11 -19.79 0.04
N TYR A 247 4.28 -19.26 0.39
CA TYR A 247 4.45 -18.20 1.37
C TYR A 247 5.71 -17.38 1.05
N THR A 248 5.69 -16.12 1.48
CA THR A 248 6.82 -15.20 1.36
C THR A 248 7.79 -15.43 2.52
N ILE A 249 9.07 -15.62 2.20
CA ILE A 249 10.18 -15.77 3.15
C ILE A 249 10.68 -14.40 3.57
N GLU A 250 11.00 -13.56 2.58
CA GLU A 250 11.57 -12.23 2.75
C GLU A 250 10.98 -11.27 1.71
N ARG A 251 10.82 -10.00 2.09
CA ARG A 251 10.50 -8.91 1.19
C ARG A 251 11.32 -7.69 1.55
N GLY A 252 11.76 -6.95 0.55
CA GLY A 252 12.32 -5.62 0.75
C GLY A 252 12.29 -4.78 -0.51
N GLU A 253 12.83 -3.58 -0.41
CA GLU A 253 12.90 -2.63 -1.52
C GLU A 253 14.26 -1.95 -1.56
N ASN A 254 14.77 -1.75 -2.77
CA ASN A 254 15.99 -1.00 -3.03
C ASN A 254 15.70 0.12 -4.03
N TRP A 255 16.24 1.29 -3.76
CA TRP A 255 16.09 2.49 -4.59
C TRP A 255 17.40 2.76 -5.32
N TYR A 256 17.34 3.08 -6.61
CA TYR A 256 18.53 3.37 -7.42
C TYR A 256 18.30 4.66 -8.21
N CYS A 257 19.28 5.58 -8.16
CA CYS A 257 19.30 6.71 -9.08
C CYS A 257 19.57 6.24 -10.53
N GLU A 258 19.29 7.11 -11.49
CA GLU A 258 19.50 6.85 -12.92
C GLU A 258 20.94 6.38 -13.21
N ASP A 259 21.94 7.02 -12.61
CA ASP A 259 23.37 6.73 -12.83
C ASP A 259 23.80 5.36 -12.27
N CYS A 260 23.38 5.03 -11.04
CA CYS A 260 23.76 3.78 -10.39
C CYS A 260 23.06 2.56 -11.01
N ARG A 261 21.90 2.75 -11.66
CA ARG A 261 21.21 1.64 -12.34
C ARG A 261 22.06 1.06 -13.47
N GLU A 262 22.61 1.91 -14.33
CA GLU A 262 23.34 1.49 -15.53
C GLU A 262 24.63 0.74 -15.19
N THR A 263 25.28 1.14 -14.11
CA THR A 263 26.49 0.47 -13.63
C THR A 263 26.17 -0.95 -13.15
N SER A 264 25.06 -1.14 -12.43
CA SER A 264 24.65 -2.47 -11.95
C SER A 264 24.33 -3.46 -13.08
N VAL A 265 23.67 -3.00 -14.14
CA VAL A 265 23.30 -3.83 -15.30
C VAL A 265 24.53 -4.28 -16.09
N ASN A 266 25.53 -3.40 -16.25
CA ASN A 266 26.76 -3.74 -16.96
C ASN A 266 27.59 -4.81 -16.24
N VAL A 267 27.63 -4.79 -14.91
CA VAL A 267 28.35 -5.79 -14.11
C VAL A 267 27.70 -7.18 -14.21
N THR A 268 26.36 -7.26 -14.23
CA THR A 268 25.67 -8.55 -14.39
C THR A 268 25.96 -9.19 -15.75
N ASN A 269 25.92 -8.39 -16.82
CA ASN A 269 26.22 -8.88 -18.17
C ASN A 269 27.66 -9.43 -18.31
N THR A 270 28.64 -8.83 -17.62
CA THR A 270 30.02 -9.33 -17.64
C THR A 270 30.17 -10.66 -16.88
N LEU A 271 29.48 -10.81 -15.74
CA LEU A 271 29.50 -12.05 -14.95
C LEU A 271 28.84 -13.21 -15.69
N ASP A 272 27.71 -12.96 -16.36
CA ASP A 272 27.02 -13.98 -17.16
C ASP A 272 27.87 -14.43 -18.36
N ALA A 273 28.62 -13.52 -18.96
CA ALA A 273 29.55 -13.85 -20.04
C ALA A 273 30.74 -14.70 -19.55
N GLU A 274 31.34 -14.36 -18.41
CA GLU A 274 32.42 -15.14 -17.80
C GLU A 274 31.94 -16.54 -17.37
N LEU A 275 30.73 -16.66 -16.81
CA LEU A 275 30.17 -17.95 -16.40
C LEU A 275 29.91 -18.87 -17.61
N ALA A 276 29.46 -18.29 -18.72
CA ALA A 276 29.27 -19.02 -19.98
C ALA A 276 30.60 -19.49 -20.61
N GLU A 277 31.70 -18.78 -20.37
CA GLU A 277 33.04 -19.17 -20.82
C GLU A 277 33.61 -20.33 -19.98
N ILE A 278 33.50 -20.25 -18.65
CA ILE A 278 33.92 -21.32 -17.73
C ILE A 278 33.16 -22.63 -18.02
N THR A 279 31.87 -22.54 -18.34
CA THR A 279 31.04 -23.71 -18.70
C THR A 279 31.49 -24.36 -20.02
N LYS A 280 32.04 -23.57 -20.96
CA LYS A 280 32.59 -24.11 -22.23
C LYS A 280 33.95 -24.77 -22.02
N GLU A 281 34.79 -24.20 -21.15
CA GLU A 281 36.11 -24.75 -20.85
C GLU A 281 36.01 -26.11 -20.12
N SER A 282 35.02 -26.29 -19.24
CA SER A 282 34.80 -27.57 -18.57
C SER A 282 34.36 -28.69 -19.52
N THR A 283 33.75 -28.36 -20.66
CA THR A 283 33.36 -29.36 -21.68
C THR A 283 34.50 -29.75 -22.63
N HIS A 284 35.62 -29.01 -22.68
CA HIS A 284 36.72 -29.33 -23.60
C HIS A 284 37.85 -30.15 -22.95
N ASN A 285 38.00 -30.11 -21.61
CA ASN A 285 39.05 -30.85 -20.90
C ASN A 285 38.68 -32.31 -20.55
N GLY A 286 37.53 -32.81 -21.01
CA GLY A 286 37.06 -34.17 -20.74
C GLY A 286 37.49 -35.24 -21.75
N ASP A 287 38.23 -34.89 -22.80
CA ASP A 287 38.60 -35.81 -23.88
C ASP A 287 40.13 -35.91 -24.00
N ASN A 288 40.75 -36.69 -23.12
CA ASN A 288 42.14 -37.13 -23.26
C ASN A 288 42.40 -38.34 -22.34
N THR A 289 42.17 -39.57 -22.78
CA THR A 289 43.15 -40.70 -22.73
C THR A 289 42.56 -41.98 -23.37
N PRO A 290 43.40 -42.96 -23.80
CA PRO A 290 43.43 -43.45 -25.17
C PRO A 290 42.99 -44.91 -25.32
N GLU A 291 42.75 -45.30 -26.57
CA GLU A 291 42.65 -46.67 -27.04
C GLU A 291 43.95 -47.45 -26.76
N ASP A 292 43.87 -48.57 -26.02
CA ASP A 292 44.41 -49.88 -26.41
C ASP A 292 44.52 -50.87 -25.25
N ALA A 293 44.39 -52.16 -25.63
CA ALA A 293 44.72 -53.40 -24.93
C ALA A 293 43.55 -54.14 -24.22
N ALA A 294 43.07 -55.12 -24.98
CA ALA A 294 42.30 -56.27 -24.57
C ALA A 294 42.95 -57.09 -23.44
N ASP A 295 42.12 -57.73 -22.60
CA ASP A 295 42.24 -59.18 -22.41
C ASP A 295 40.92 -59.76 -21.90
N GLN A 296 40.54 -60.89 -22.48
CA GLN A 296 39.39 -61.72 -22.14
C GLN A 296 39.82 -62.69 -21.04
N ASN A 297 39.03 -62.88 -19.99
CA ASN A 297 39.03 -64.09 -19.17
C ASN A 297 37.70 -64.18 -18.40
N ASP A 298 36.77 -64.93 -19.00
CA ASP A 298 36.21 -66.19 -18.48
C ASP A 298 35.77 -66.34 -17.01
N GLU A 299 34.55 -66.89 -16.92
CA GLU A 299 34.11 -67.94 -15.98
C GLU A 299 33.89 -67.56 -14.50
N GLU A 300 32.63 -67.57 -14.07
CA GLU A 300 32.01 -68.71 -13.38
C GLU A 300 32.40 -68.75 -11.90
N SER A 301 31.45 -68.43 -11.02
CA SER A 301 31.02 -69.35 -9.96
C SER A 301 30.09 -68.64 -8.99
N THR A 302 28.90 -69.19 -8.92
CA THR A 302 27.98 -69.11 -7.79
C THR A 302 28.67 -69.56 -6.50
N LEU A 303 28.59 -68.77 -5.42
CA LEU A 303 28.48 -69.36 -4.09
C LEU A 303 27.68 -68.45 -3.17
N THR A 304 26.51 -68.95 -2.80
CA THR A 304 25.79 -68.67 -1.58
C THR A 304 26.68 -68.92 -0.37
N GLU A 305 26.63 -68.06 0.66
CA GLU A 305 26.65 -68.51 2.05
C GLU A 305 26.05 -67.45 2.96
N ASP A 306 25.07 -67.90 3.74
CA ASP A 306 24.44 -67.23 4.88
C ASP A 306 25.48 -66.72 5.89
N THR A 307 25.31 -65.52 6.44
CA THR A 307 24.86 -65.28 7.83
C THR A 307 24.62 -63.78 8.07
#